data_AF-A0A7R9ZHF3-F1
#
_entry.id   AF-A0A7R9ZHF3-F1
#
_cell.length_a   1.000
_cell.length_b   1.000
_cell.length_c   1.000
_cell.angle_alpha   90.00
_cell.angle_beta   90.00
_cell.angle_gamma   90.00
#
_symmetry.space_group_name_H-M   'P 1'
#
loop_
_entity.id
_entity.type
_entity.pdbx_description
1 polymer ?
#
loop_
_entity_poly.entity_id
_entity_poly.type
_entity_poly.pdbx_seq_one_letter_code
_entity_poly.pdbx_strand_id
1 'polypeptide(L)'
;QAFCHSVCSNPSPAIAWGIFDENMDTPIEESNLAEIGTEEDKALREKASSFECSWEGAGQEVGVQVWRVENSYDEREAVAKFGIHAWPKEKYGDFHRGDSYIVLQTSKDEDNASFYDIYFWIGSQSTQDEYGVAAYKANELEHKLGDIPVQHREVE
;
A
#
# COMPACT_ATOMS: atom_id res chain seq x y z
N GLN A 1 6.69 -44.52 55.43
CA GLN A 1 5.29 -44.16 55.09
C GLN A 1 4.90 -43.05 56.06
N ALA A 2 5.12 -41.78 55.72
CA ALA A 2 4.31 -40.93 54.84
C ALA A 2 2.94 -40.62 55.46
N PHE A 3 2.74 -39.38 55.92
CA PHE A 3 1.44 -38.72 55.88
C PHE A 3 1.58 -37.18 55.88
N CYS A 4 1.05 -36.61 54.79
CA CYS A 4 0.37 -35.32 54.58
C CYS A 4 1.10 -33.97 54.67
N HIS A 5 0.83 -33.20 53.62
CA HIS A 5 1.35 -31.90 53.20
C HIS A 5 1.03 -30.74 54.16
N SER A 6 2.04 -29.89 54.32
CA SER A 6 1.98 -28.55 54.90
C SER A 6 1.40 -27.56 53.88
N VAL A 7 0.46 -26.72 54.34
CA VAL A 7 0.02 -25.50 53.65
C VAL A 7 0.78 -24.32 54.25
N CYS A 8 1.02 -23.32 53.40
CA CYS A 8 1.42 -21.93 53.68
C CYS A 8 2.87 -21.60 53.32
N SER A 9 3.08 -21.02 52.14
CA SER A 9 3.47 -19.61 51.96
C SER A 9 4.11 -19.41 50.58
N ASN A 10 3.43 -18.68 49.69
CA ASN A 10 4.10 -17.97 48.59
C ASN A 10 4.98 -16.86 49.21
N PRO A 11 6.17 -16.62 48.66
CA PRO A 11 6.27 -15.59 47.63
C PRO A 11 7.11 -16.01 46.41
N SER A 12 6.78 -15.44 45.25
CA SER A 12 7.44 -15.63 43.95
C SER A 12 8.96 -15.43 44.01
N PRO A 13 9.76 -16.24 43.27
CA PRO A 13 11.11 -15.84 42.93
C PRO A 13 11.05 -14.86 41.75
N ALA A 14 11.56 -13.66 41.99
CA ALA A 14 11.84 -12.69 40.95
C ALA A 14 12.72 -13.33 39.87
N ILE A 15 12.26 -13.28 38.62
CA ILE A 15 13.08 -13.62 37.46
C ILE A 15 14.16 -12.55 37.38
N ALA A 16 15.40 -12.96 37.68
CA ALA A 16 16.59 -12.15 37.49
C ALA A 16 16.75 -11.86 35.99
N TRP A 17 16.50 -10.62 35.59
CA TRP A 17 16.78 -10.09 34.25
C TRP A 17 18.28 -9.85 34.03
N GLY A 18 19.09 -10.88 34.24
CA GLY A 18 20.53 -10.86 33.99
C GLY A 18 20.86 -11.53 32.65
N ILE A 19 20.84 -10.72 31.60
CA ILE A 19 21.66 -10.68 30.36
C ILE A 19 20.86 -9.77 29.43
N PHE A 20 20.98 -8.46 29.65
CA PHE A 20 20.83 -7.52 28.55
C PHE A 20 22.17 -7.58 27.81
N ASP A 21 22.12 -7.96 26.54
CA ASP A 21 23.27 -7.82 25.65
C ASP A 21 23.55 -6.31 25.54
N GLU A 22 24.61 -5.82 26.20
CA GLU A 22 24.98 -4.40 26.26
C GLU A 22 25.57 -3.87 24.93
N ASN A 23 25.28 -4.51 23.80
CA ASN A 23 25.70 -4.06 22.47
C ASN A 23 24.59 -4.30 21.43
N MET A 24 23.43 -3.69 21.59
CA MET A 24 22.45 -3.55 20.50
C MET A 24 22.54 -2.15 19.86
N ASP A 25 23.78 -1.69 19.64
CA ASP A 25 24.06 -0.71 18.58
C ASP A 25 24.44 -1.52 17.34
N THR A 26 23.46 -2.15 16.68
CA THR A 26 23.72 -2.55 15.28
C THR A 26 23.97 -1.26 14.52
N PRO A 27 25.16 -1.05 13.94
CA PRO A 27 25.40 0.12 13.12
C PRO A 27 24.28 0.20 12.08
N ILE A 28 23.76 1.40 11.81
CA ILE A 28 22.74 1.58 10.76
C ILE A 28 23.16 0.94 9.45
N GLU A 29 24.48 0.88 9.20
CA GLU A 29 25.14 0.29 8.03
C GLU A 29 25.01 -1.25 7.95
N GLU A 30 24.67 -1.91 9.05
CA GLU A 30 24.39 -3.36 9.13
C GLU A 30 22.88 -3.66 9.26
N SER A 31 22.04 -2.62 9.33
CA SER A 31 20.59 -2.74 9.37
C SER A 31 20.02 -2.77 7.95
N ASN A 32 18.87 -3.41 7.75
CA ASN A 32 18.07 -3.31 6.52
C ASN A 32 17.58 -1.87 6.19
N LEU A 33 18.06 -0.88 6.96
CA LEU A 33 17.76 0.54 6.86
C LEU A 33 18.95 1.39 6.40
N ALA A 34 20.14 0.80 6.22
CA ALA A 34 21.39 1.50 5.90
C ALA A 34 21.31 2.46 4.71
N GLU A 35 20.46 2.13 3.73
CA GLU A 35 20.43 2.78 2.42
C GLU A 35 19.09 3.48 2.12
N ILE A 36 18.15 3.51 3.06
CA ILE A 36 16.86 4.20 2.89
C ILE A 36 17.12 5.70 2.70
N GLY A 37 16.69 6.24 1.55
CA GLY A 37 16.88 7.64 1.19
C GLY A 37 18.18 7.97 0.44
N THR A 38 18.98 6.97 0.08
CA THR A 38 20.06 7.15 -0.91
C THR A 38 19.48 7.37 -2.31
N GLU A 39 20.25 7.97 -3.20
CA GLU A 39 19.85 8.12 -4.62
C GLU A 39 19.67 6.74 -5.30
N GLU A 40 20.30 5.69 -4.77
CA GLU A 40 20.14 4.31 -5.24
C GLU A 40 18.81 3.69 -4.79
N ASP A 41 18.38 3.89 -3.53
CA ASP A 41 17.04 3.53 -3.04
C ASP A 41 15.95 4.30 -3.81
N LYS A 42 16.20 5.59 -4.09
CA LYS A 42 15.32 6.41 -4.92
C LYS A 42 15.23 5.88 -6.36
N ALA A 43 16.36 5.50 -6.96
CA ALA A 43 16.41 4.93 -8.30
C ALA A 43 15.85 3.50 -8.37
N LEU A 44 15.96 2.71 -7.30
CA LEU A 44 15.35 1.39 -7.18
C LEU A 44 13.83 1.49 -7.03
N ARG A 45 13.34 2.45 -6.24
CA ARG A 45 11.91 2.80 -6.17
C ARG A 45 11.40 3.31 -7.51
N GLU A 46 12.18 4.14 -8.20
CA GLU A 46 11.83 4.64 -9.53
C GLU A 46 11.84 3.53 -10.58
N LYS A 47 12.80 2.60 -10.53
CA LYS A 47 12.81 1.40 -11.40
C LYS A 47 11.68 0.43 -11.06
N ALA A 48 11.36 0.23 -9.79
CA ALA A 48 10.22 -0.59 -9.38
C ALA A 48 8.90 0.04 -9.84
N SER A 49 8.78 1.37 -9.76
CA SER A 49 7.66 2.13 -10.33
C SER A 49 7.63 2.05 -11.87
N SER A 50 8.80 1.99 -12.54
CA SER A 50 8.86 1.93 -14.01
C SER A 50 8.42 0.59 -14.62
N PHE A 51 8.35 -0.49 -13.83
CA PHE A 51 7.86 -1.78 -14.32
C PHE A 51 6.34 -1.90 -14.40
N GLU A 52 5.58 -0.91 -13.91
CA GLU A 52 4.14 -0.89 -14.08
C GLU A 52 3.71 0.36 -14.87
N CYS A 53 3.58 0.17 -16.19
CA CYS A 53 3.12 1.18 -17.14
C CYS A 53 1.61 1.50 -17.02
N SER A 54 1.06 1.42 -15.82
CA SER A 54 -0.37 1.47 -15.57
C SER A 54 -0.96 2.89 -15.72
N TRP A 55 -0.10 3.91 -15.73
CA TRP A 55 -0.48 5.33 -15.74
C TRP A 55 -0.18 6.05 -17.06
N GLU A 56 0.06 5.33 -18.15
CA GLU A 56 0.23 5.97 -19.46
C GLU A 56 -1.03 6.78 -19.82
N GLY A 57 -0.85 8.04 -20.19
CA GLY A 57 -1.97 8.91 -20.54
C GLY A 57 -2.82 9.40 -19.36
N ALA A 58 -2.48 9.07 -18.11
CA ALA A 58 -3.23 9.53 -16.94
C ALA A 58 -3.16 11.07 -16.83
N GLY A 59 -4.32 11.73 -16.75
CA GLY A 59 -4.42 13.19 -16.59
C GLY A 59 -4.09 14.03 -17.84
N GLN A 60 -3.85 13.40 -19.00
CA GLN A 60 -3.54 14.15 -20.23
C GLN A 60 -4.79 14.74 -20.90
N GLU A 61 -5.90 13.99 -20.87
CA GLU A 61 -7.18 14.38 -21.45
C GLU A 61 -8.19 14.75 -20.35
N VAL A 62 -9.03 15.75 -20.64
CA VAL A 62 -10.15 16.09 -19.76
C VAL A 62 -11.17 14.95 -19.80
N GLY A 63 -11.59 14.48 -18.63
CA GLY A 63 -12.54 13.38 -18.52
C GLY A 63 -12.29 12.52 -17.29
N VAL A 64 -12.89 11.33 -17.32
CA VAL A 64 -12.78 10.33 -16.26
C VAL A 64 -11.99 9.14 -16.79
N GLN A 65 -11.02 8.67 -16.00
CA GLN A 65 -10.26 7.46 -16.23
C GLN A 65 -10.43 6.55 -15.02
N VAL A 66 -10.66 5.26 -15.26
CA VAL A 66 -10.92 4.28 -14.21
C VAL A 66 -9.94 3.11 -14.36
N TRP A 67 -9.40 2.65 -13.24
CA TRP A 67 -8.59 1.45 -13.14
C TRP A 67 -9.16 0.53 -12.08
N ARG A 68 -9.05 -0.77 -12.32
CA ARG A 68 -9.38 -1.83 -11.36
C ARG A 68 -8.09 -2.39 -10.76
N VAL A 69 -8.11 -2.66 -9.46
CA VAL A 69 -7.04 -3.41 -8.78
C VAL A 69 -7.15 -4.88 -9.14
N GLU A 70 -6.05 -5.49 -9.56
CA GLU A 70 -5.99 -6.92 -9.85
C GLU A 70 -4.81 -7.56 -9.13
N ASN A 71 -5.14 -8.46 -8.21
CA ASN A 71 -4.16 -9.21 -7.44
C ASN A 71 -4.10 -10.64 -8.00
N SER A 72 -2.93 -11.06 -8.46
CA SER A 72 -2.70 -12.41 -8.97
C SER A 72 -1.54 -13.06 -8.24
N TYR A 73 -1.63 -14.38 -8.01
CA TYR A 73 -0.54 -15.15 -7.45
C TYR A 73 0.09 -16.00 -8.55
N ASP A 74 1.40 -15.87 -8.75
CA ASP A 74 2.14 -16.77 -9.63
C ASP A 74 2.72 -17.91 -8.79
N GLU A 75 2.07 -19.06 -8.82
CA GLU A 75 2.50 -20.25 -8.08
C GLU A 75 3.90 -20.73 -8.47
N ARG A 76 4.36 -20.44 -9.70
CA ARG A 76 5.67 -20.88 -10.19
C ARG A 76 6.81 -20.09 -9.56
N GLU A 77 6.58 -18.80 -9.32
CA GLU A 77 7.57 -17.91 -8.72
C GLU A 77 7.34 -17.76 -7.20
N ALA A 78 6.20 -18.23 -6.68
CA ALA A 78 5.76 -18.04 -5.30
C ALA A 78 5.72 -16.54 -4.90
N VAL A 79 5.41 -15.67 -5.86
CA VAL A 79 5.33 -14.22 -5.69
C VAL A 79 3.91 -13.74 -5.98
N ALA A 80 3.41 -12.86 -5.11
CA ALA A 80 2.17 -12.12 -5.35
C ALA A 80 2.44 -10.95 -6.30
N LYS A 81 1.66 -10.87 -7.39
CA LYS A 81 1.67 -9.79 -8.37
C LYS A 81 0.48 -8.90 -8.09
N PHE A 82 0.77 -7.73 -7.52
CA PHE A 82 -0.21 -6.69 -7.21
C PHE A 82 -0.12 -5.62 -8.29
N GLY A 83 -1.21 -5.40 -9.02
CA GLY A 83 -1.22 -4.44 -10.10
C GLY A 83 -2.58 -3.77 -10.29
N ILE A 84 -2.66 -2.92 -11.30
CA ILE A 84 -3.91 -2.30 -11.73
C ILE A 84 -4.07 -2.42 -13.23
N HIS A 85 -5.31 -2.50 -13.70
CA HIS A 85 -5.64 -2.54 -15.12
C HIS A 85 -6.68 -1.49 -15.47
N ALA A 86 -6.52 -0.86 -16.63
CA ALA A 86 -7.48 0.13 -17.12
C ALA A 86 -8.86 -0.54 -17.27
N TRP A 87 -9.86 0.06 -16.62
CA TRP A 87 -11.23 -0.43 -16.70
C TRP A 87 -11.81 -0.04 -18.07
N PRO A 88 -12.52 -0.96 -18.76
CA PRO A 88 -13.13 -0.65 -20.05
C PRO A 88 -14.17 0.47 -19.92
N LYS A 89 -14.17 1.42 -20.87
CA LYS A 89 -15.09 2.58 -20.86
C LYS A 89 -16.55 2.15 -20.91
N GLU A 90 -16.85 1.00 -21.51
CA GLU A 90 -18.19 0.43 -21.59
C GLU A 90 -18.73 -0.04 -20.24
N LYS A 91 -17.84 -0.25 -19.26
CA LYS A 91 -18.18 -0.72 -17.90
C LYS A 91 -18.08 0.39 -16.85
N TYR A 92 -17.95 1.65 -17.27
CA TYR A 92 -17.89 2.76 -16.32
C TYR A 92 -19.21 2.85 -15.56
N GLY A 93 -19.13 2.81 -14.23
CA GLY A 93 -20.29 2.76 -13.33
C GLY A 93 -20.68 1.35 -12.89
N ASP A 94 -20.20 0.30 -13.57
CA ASP A 94 -20.38 -1.09 -13.16
C ASP A 94 -19.18 -1.52 -12.30
N PHE A 95 -19.28 -1.29 -10.99
CA PHE A 95 -18.26 -1.68 -10.01
C PHE A 95 -18.63 -3.00 -9.32
N HIS A 96 -17.64 -3.88 -9.20
CA HIS A 96 -17.81 -5.14 -8.50
C HIS A 96 -17.56 -4.95 -7.00
N ARG A 97 -18.47 -5.47 -6.18
CA ARG A 97 -18.37 -5.41 -4.72
C ARG A 97 -17.13 -6.07 -4.14
N GLY A 98 -16.59 -7.07 -4.85
CA GLY A 98 -15.41 -7.82 -4.43
C GLY A 98 -14.10 -7.17 -4.84
N ASP A 99 -14.12 -6.08 -5.61
CA ASP A 99 -12.91 -5.48 -6.16
C ASP A 99 -12.74 -4.04 -5.61
N SER A 100 -11.53 -3.49 -5.76
CA SER A 100 -11.25 -2.07 -5.51
C SER A 100 -10.91 -1.35 -6.81
N TYR A 101 -11.27 -0.06 -6.89
CA TYR A 101 -11.10 0.75 -8.10
C TYR A 101 -10.45 2.09 -7.79
N ILE A 102 -9.74 2.64 -8.77
CA ILE A 102 -9.17 4.00 -8.74
C ILE A 102 -9.80 4.77 -9.89
N VAL A 103 -10.29 5.98 -9.60
CA VAL A 103 -10.94 6.87 -10.55
C VAL A 103 -10.19 8.19 -10.53
N LEU A 104 -9.69 8.61 -11.68
CA LEU A 104 -9.12 9.94 -11.88
C LEU A 104 -10.13 10.78 -12.65
N GLN A 105 -10.55 11.89 -12.07
CA GLN A 105 -11.27 12.94 -12.76
C GLN A 105 -10.30 14.06 -13.10
N THR A 106 -10.23 14.40 -14.38
CA THR A 106 -9.41 15.51 -14.89
C THR A 106 -10.33 16.58 -15.45
N SER A 107 -10.26 17.79 -14.89
CA SER A 107 -10.95 18.98 -15.37
C SER A 107 -9.97 20.09 -15.73
N LYS A 108 -10.39 21.04 -16.56
CA LYS A 108 -9.61 22.25 -16.88
C LYS A 108 -10.44 23.49 -16.59
N ASP A 109 -9.79 24.51 -16.06
CA ASP A 109 -10.39 25.83 -15.85
C ASP A 109 -10.25 26.73 -17.10
N GLU A 110 -10.86 27.91 -17.07
CA GLU A 110 -10.84 28.91 -18.14
C GLU A 110 -9.40 29.31 -18.55
N ASP A 111 -8.47 29.28 -17.59
CA ASP A 111 -7.04 29.54 -17.79
C ASP A 111 -6.24 28.32 -18.31
N ASN A 112 -6.91 27.24 -18.72
CA ASN A 112 -6.30 25.94 -19.09
C ASN A 112 -5.47 25.25 -17.99
N ALA A 113 -5.64 25.66 -16.72
CA ALA A 113 -5.08 24.94 -15.60
C ALA A 113 -5.80 23.61 -15.41
N SER A 114 -5.05 22.49 -15.33
CA SER A 114 -5.62 21.18 -15.06
C SER A 114 -5.83 20.97 -13.56
N PHE A 115 -7.00 20.45 -13.20
CA PHE A 115 -7.38 20.02 -11.86
C PHE A 115 -7.63 18.53 -11.87
N TYR A 116 -7.24 17.88 -10.78
CA TYR A 116 -7.28 16.43 -10.66
C TYR A 116 -7.94 16.06 -9.33
N ASP A 117 -8.92 15.16 -9.41
CA ASP A 117 -9.50 14.50 -8.24
C ASP A 117 -9.28 13.00 -8.40
N ILE A 118 -8.69 12.36 -7.39
CA ILE A 118 -8.47 10.92 -7.34
C ILE A 118 -9.46 10.34 -6.33
N TYR A 119 -10.32 9.45 -6.77
CA TYR A 119 -11.21 8.68 -5.91
C TYR A 119 -10.74 7.24 -5.90
N PHE A 120 -10.46 6.69 -4.72
CA PHE A 120 -10.30 5.25 -4.59
C PHE A 120 -11.54 4.66 -3.93
N TRP A 121 -12.21 3.78 -4.65
CA TRP A 121 -13.44 3.14 -4.23
C TRP A 121 -13.15 1.72 -3.75
N ILE A 122 -13.69 1.39 -2.58
CA ILE A 122 -13.51 0.09 -1.93
C ILE A 122 -14.86 -0.64 -1.91
N GLY A 123 -14.91 -1.78 -2.59
CA GLY A 123 -16.09 -2.63 -2.58
C GLY A 123 -16.32 -3.27 -1.22
N SER A 124 -17.59 -3.50 -0.88
CA SER A 124 -18.00 -4.06 0.41
C SER A 124 -17.44 -5.46 0.72
N GLN A 125 -16.99 -6.19 -0.30
CA GLN A 125 -16.40 -7.53 -0.22
C GLN A 125 -14.92 -7.57 -0.65
N SER A 126 -14.30 -6.41 -0.89
CA SER A 126 -12.89 -6.33 -1.28
C SER A 126 -11.96 -6.74 -0.14
N THR A 127 -10.84 -7.35 -0.49
CA THR A 127 -9.89 -7.90 0.48
C THR A 127 -8.89 -6.84 0.97
N GLN A 128 -8.20 -7.14 2.07
CA GLN A 128 -7.24 -6.21 2.68
C GLN A 128 -6.07 -5.84 1.78
N ASP A 129 -5.57 -6.83 1.06
CA ASP A 129 -4.53 -6.64 0.06
C ASP A 129 -5.02 -5.75 -1.09
N GLU A 130 -6.27 -5.91 -1.57
CA GLU A 130 -6.80 -5.10 -2.66
C GLU A 130 -6.97 -3.62 -2.31
N TYR A 131 -7.65 -3.30 -1.20
CA TYR A 131 -7.80 -1.90 -0.82
C TYR A 131 -6.47 -1.27 -0.37
N GLY A 132 -5.53 -2.08 0.13
CA GLY A 132 -4.16 -1.65 0.42
C GLY A 132 -3.41 -1.27 -0.86
N VAL A 133 -3.52 -2.09 -1.91
CA VAL A 133 -2.96 -1.81 -3.24
C VAL A 133 -3.62 -0.58 -3.85
N ALA A 134 -4.95 -0.44 -3.74
CA ALA A 134 -5.67 0.74 -4.23
C ALA A 134 -5.12 2.04 -3.62
N ALA A 135 -4.95 2.08 -2.30
CA ALA A 135 -4.42 3.24 -1.60
C ALA A 135 -2.95 3.54 -1.97
N TYR A 136 -2.11 2.50 -2.07
CA TYR A 136 -0.72 2.64 -2.50
C TYR A 136 -0.63 3.22 -3.92
N LYS A 137 -1.46 2.71 -4.84
CA LYS A 137 -1.51 3.13 -6.24
C LYS A 137 -2.12 4.52 -6.41
N ALA A 138 -3.08 4.92 -5.57
CA ALA A 138 -3.59 6.29 -5.55
C ALA A 138 -2.48 7.31 -5.20
N ASN A 139 -1.64 7.00 -4.20
CA ASN A 139 -0.47 7.83 -3.87
C ASN A 139 0.56 7.87 -5.01
N GLU A 140 0.79 6.75 -5.69
CA GLU A 140 1.68 6.70 -6.85
C GLU A 140 1.17 7.62 -7.98
N LEU A 141 -0.14 7.61 -8.25
CA LEU A 141 -0.78 8.46 -9.23
C LEU A 141 -0.74 9.95 -8.83
N GLU A 142 -0.99 10.26 -7.56
CA GLU A 142 -0.87 11.63 -7.04
C GLU A 142 0.52 12.20 -7.29
N HIS A 143 1.56 11.42 -6.95
CA HIS A 143 2.94 11.83 -7.14
C HIS A 143 3.28 12.06 -8.61
N LYS A 144 2.78 11.20 -9.50
CA LYS A 144 2.92 11.36 -10.96
C LYS A 144 2.30 12.66 -11.48
N LEU A 145 1.22 13.12 -10.85
CA LEU A 145 0.51 14.36 -11.19
C LEU A 145 1.05 15.58 -10.43
N GLY A 146 2.20 15.44 -9.74
CA GLY A 146 2.93 16.54 -9.11
C GLY A 146 2.41 16.94 -7.73
N ASP A 147 1.80 16.01 -6.99
CA ASP A 147 1.27 16.24 -5.63
C ASP A 147 0.18 17.34 -5.58
N ILE A 148 -0.51 17.54 -6.70
CA ILE A 148 -1.63 18.48 -6.89
C ILE A 148 -3.01 17.84 -6.65
N PRO A 149 -3.26 16.57 -7.06
CA PRO A 149 -4.61 16.00 -6.98
C PRO A 149 -5.18 15.93 -5.57
N VAL A 150 -6.49 16.11 -5.44
CA VAL A 150 -7.19 15.84 -4.17
C VAL A 150 -7.58 14.37 -4.11
N GLN A 151 -7.20 13.69 -3.03
CA GLN A 151 -7.57 12.30 -2.79
C GLN A 151 -8.87 12.16 -2.01
N HIS A 152 -9.76 11.30 -2.50
CA HIS A 152 -11.06 10.98 -1.90
C HIS A 152 -11.16 9.47 -1.67
N ARG A 153 -11.59 9.09 -0.47
CA ARG A 153 -11.82 7.70 -0.09
C ARG A 153 -13.31 7.38 -0.14
N GLU A 154 -13.71 6.51 -1.04
CA GLU A 154 -15.10 6.11 -1.24
C GLU A 154 -15.32 4.64 -0.83
N VAL A 155 -16.45 4.35 -0.18
CA VAL A 155 -16.82 3.00 0.27
C VAL A 155 -18.27 2.71 -0.11
N GLU A 156 -18.56 1.47 -0.52
CA GLU A 156 -19.93 0.98 -0.79
C GLU A 156 -20.83 0.87 0.46
#